data_AF-A0A3D5DIY8-F1
#
_entry.id   AF-A0A3D5DIY8-F1
#
_cell.length_a   1.000
_cell.length_b   1.000
_cell.length_c   1.000
_cell.angle_alpha   90.00
_cell.angle_beta   90.00
_cell.angle_gamma   90.00
#
_symmetry.space_group_name_H-M   'P 1'
#
loop_
_entity.id
_entity.type
_entity.pdbx_description
1 polymer ?
#
loop_
_entity_poly.entity_id
_entity_poly.type
_entity_poly.pdbx_seq_one_letter_code
_entity_poly.pdbx_strand_id
1 'polypeptide(L)'
;MVAAVGPVRRVPPQRQGPSATGYALPAEQTAQAWAARTPAAFTFNVKAFSLLTHHPTPVAALPADLRPAAEKTGKDRVYLQDVGPKVADQVWERFLAALDPLRAERKLGAILLQFPPWFPTSKARNDYIVACAVRAASTSPRS
;
A
#
# COMPACT_ATOMS: atom_id res chain seq x y z
N MET A 1 -8.57 -8.91 -7.49
CA MET A 1 -7.31 -9.11 -8.26
C MET A 1 -6.11 -8.79 -7.37
N VAL A 2 -5.03 -9.56 -7.45
CA VAL A 2 -3.81 -9.39 -6.65
C VAL A 2 -2.67 -8.99 -7.59
N ALA A 3 -2.09 -7.82 -7.39
CA ALA A 3 -0.82 -7.44 -8.00
C ALA A 3 0.27 -7.45 -6.92
N ALA A 4 1.31 -8.24 -7.12
CA ALA A 4 2.51 -8.23 -6.29
C ALA A 4 3.66 -7.67 -7.12
N VAL A 5 4.29 -6.60 -6.66
CA VAL A 5 5.44 -5.97 -7.34
C VAL A 5 6.69 -6.33 -6.54
N GLY A 6 7.51 -7.23 -7.07
CA GLY A 6 8.74 -7.78 -6.46
C GLY A 6 9.34 -8.87 -7.35
N PRO A 7 10.62 -9.28 -7.16
CA PRO A 7 11.19 -10.39 -7.91
C PRO A 7 10.38 -11.66 -7.67
N VAL A 8 9.94 -12.30 -8.75
CA VAL A 8 9.05 -13.47 -8.69
C VAL A 8 9.79 -14.66 -8.09
N ARG A 9 9.53 -14.97 -6.81
CA ARG A 9 9.76 -16.30 -6.22
C ARG A 9 8.40 -16.94 -5.91
N ARG A 10 8.23 -18.22 -6.26
CA ARG A 10 6.98 -18.96 -6.06
C ARG A 10 6.60 -18.96 -4.58
N VAL A 11 5.39 -18.49 -4.26
CA VAL A 11 4.78 -18.56 -2.93
C VAL A 11 3.63 -19.57 -2.97
N PRO A 12 3.54 -20.54 -2.04
CA PRO A 12 2.44 -21.50 -1.99
C PRO A 12 1.12 -20.80 -1.60
N PRO A 13 -0.04 -21.35 -2.02
CA PRO A 13 -1.34 -20.73 -1.75
C PRO A 13 -1.69 -20.80 -0.26
N GLN A 14 -1.99 -19.64 0.36
CA GLN A 14 -2.57 -19.57 1.70
C GLN A 14 -4.05 -19.20 1.66
N ARG A 15 -4.85 -19.82 2.54
CA ARG A 15 -6.25 -19.46 2.79
C ARG A 15 -6.30 -18.05 3.40
N GLN A 16 -7.14 -17.18 2.83
CA GLN A 16 -7.26 -15.79 3.23
C GLN A 16 -8.27 -15.64 4.39
N GLY A 17 -7.78 -15.31 5.59
CA GLY A 17 -8.57 -14.65 6.63
C GLY A 17 -8.47 -13.11 6.50
N PRO A 18 -9.39 -12.34 7.08
CA PRO A 18 -9.31 -10.88 7.08
C PRO A 18 -8.02 -10.42 7.78
N SER A 19 -7.17 -9.72 7.04
CA SER A 19 -5.89 -9.22 7.56
C SER A 19 -6.12 -7.85 8.23
N ALA A 20 -5.88 -7.77 9.55
CA ALA A 20 -6.11 -6.57 10.36
C ALA A 20 -5.20 -5.37 9.99
N THR A 21 -4.15 -5.59 9.20
CA THR A 21 -3.09 -4.62 8.87
C THR A 21 -3.39 -3.70 7.68
N GLY A 22 -4.55 -3.83 7.02
CA GLY A 22 -4.88 -3.00 5.85
C GLY A 22 -5.37 -1.57 6.17
N TYR A 23 -5.66 -1.27 7.43
CA TYR A 23 -6.41 -0.07 7.83
C TYR A 23 -5.57 1.08 8.36
N ALA A 24 -4.25 0.95 8.46
CA ALA A 24 -3.37 2.04 8.87
C ALA A 24 -2.20 2.15 7.88
N LEU A 25 -1.80 3.38 7.55
CA LEU A 25 -0.51 3.59 6.90
C LEU A 25 0.59 3.08 7.83
N PRO A 26 1.53 2.26 7.34
CA PRO A 26 2.65 1.84 8.15
C PRO A 26 3.43 3.07 8.62
N ALA A 27 3.79 3.09 9.89
CA ALA A 27 4.70 4.10 10.42
C ALA A 27 6.14 3.67 10.12
N GLU A 28 6.97 4.61 9.65
CA GLU A 28 8.37 4.36 9.32
C GLU A 28 9.15 3.74 10.50
N GLN A 29 8.93 4.25 11.71
CA GLN A 29 9.53 3.70 12.94
C GLN A 29 9.21 2.22 13.16
N THR A 30 8.03 1.77 12.75
CA THR A 30 7.64 0.36 12.82
C THR A 30 8.45 -0.47 11.83
N ALA A 31 8.63 0.02 10.59
CA ALA A 31 9.45 -0.62 9.59
C ALA A 31 10.94 -0.67 9.99
N GLN A 32 11.46 0.40 10.59
CA GLN A 32 12.82 0.43 11.17
C GLN A 32 12.99 -0.63 12.26
N ALA A 33 12.03 -0.71 13.20
CA ALA A 33 12.06 -1.72 14.27
C ALA A 33 12.01 -3.15 13.72
N TRP A 34 11.19 -3.41 12.70
CA TRP A 34 11.16 -4.70 12.01
C TRP A 34 12.48 -5.03 11.31
N ALA A 35 13.07 -4.04 10.64
CA ALA A 35 14.34 -4.20 9.94
C ALA A 35 15.47 -4.54 10.93
N ALA A 36 15.56 -3.82 12.05
CA ALA A 36 16.60 -4.03 13.06
C ALA A 36 16.46 -5.37 13.82
N ARG A 37 15.24 -5.87 14.01
CA ARG A 37 14.96 -7.03 14.89
C ARG A 37 14.81 -8.36 14.16
N THR A 38 14.99 -8.39 12.84
CA THR A 38 14.91 -9.62 12.05
C THR A 38 16.27 -10.04 11.49
N PRO A 39 16.51 -11.33 11.23
CA PRO A 39 17.71 -11.77 10.54
C PRO A 39 17.91 -11.08 9.18
N ALA A 40 19.15 -10.94 8.73
CA ALA A 40 19.47 -10.31 7.44
C ALA A 40 18.77 -10.99 6.24
N ALA A 41 18.60 -12.31 6.29
CA ALA A 41 17.93 -13.08 5.23
C ALA A 41 16.40 -13.05 5.28
N PHE A 42 15.79 -12.37 6.26
CA PHE A 42 14.34 -12.32 6.39
C PHE A 42 13.73 -11.36 5.36
N THR A 43 12.64 -11.76 4.71
CA THR A 43 11.95 -10.95 3.71
C THR A 43 10.52 -10.63 4.14
N PHE A 44 10.15 -9.36 4.05
CA PHE A 44 8.80 -8.85 4.29
C PHE A 44 8.06 -8.65 2.97
N ASN A 45 6.82 -9.12 2.92
CA ASN A 45 5.84 -8.70 1.93
C ASN A 45 4.84 -7.79 2.62
N VAL A 46 4.61 -6.59 2.06
CA VAL A 46 3.78 -5.56 2.71
C VAL A 46 2.51 -5.35 1.90
N LYS A 47 1.36 -5.43 2.57
CA LYS A 47 0.06 -5.12 1.96
C LYS A 47 -0.12 -3.61 1.90
N ALA A 48 -0.53 -3.11 0.74
CA ALA A 48 -0.78 -1.70 0.53
C ALA A 48 -1.94 -1.20 1.38
N PHE A 49 -1.87 0.08 1.76
CA PHE A 49 -2.91 0.77 2.50
C PHE A 49 -4.26 0.72 1.75
N SER A 50 -5.37 0.53 2.47
CA SER A 50 -6.69 0.27 1.89
C SER A 50 -7.13 1.32 0.85
N LEU A 51 -6.77 2.59 1.07
CA LEU A 51 -7.13 3.67 0.14
C LEU A 51 -6.52 3.44 -1.25
N LEU A 52 -5.26 3.00 -1.31
CA LEU A 52 -4.50 2.76 -2.54
C LEU A 52 -5.01 1.54 -3.32
N THR A 53 -5.91 0.76 -2.75
CA THR A 53 -6.45 -0.46 -3.36
C THR A 53 -7.95 -0.38 -3.59
N HIS A 54 -8.53 0.82 -3.59
CA HIS A 54 -9.98 1.05 -3.81
C HIS A 54 -10.90 0.39 -2.77
N HIS A 55 -10.38 0.09 -1.58
CA HIS A 55 -11.21 -0.30 -0.43
C HIS A 55 -11.73 0.95 0.30
N PRO A 56 -12.94 0.89 0.88
CA PRO A 56 -13.44 1.98 1.71
C PRO A 56 -12.53 2.13 2.94
N THR A 57 -12.01 3.32 3.15
CA THR A 57 -11.01 3.62 4.19
C THR A 57 -11.60 4.59 5.20
N PRO A 58 -11.56 4.29 6.51
CA PRO A 58 -12.02 5.25 7.53
C PRO A 58 -11.26 6.56 7.40
N VAL A 59 -11.93 7.70 7.50
CA VAL A 59 -11.26 9.02 7.48
C VAL A 59 -10.22 9.12 8.60
N ALA A 60 -10.52 8.57 9.78
CA ALA A 60 -9.61 8.51 10.92
C ALA A 60 -8.28 7.77 10.65
N ALA A 61 -8.26 6.87 9.66
CA ALA A 61 -7.05 6.14 9.25
C ALA A 61 -6.09 6.97 8.40
N LEU A 62 -6.54 8.11 7.86
CA LEU A 62 -5.68 9.01 7.12
C LEU A 62 -4.74 9.77 8.07
N PRO A 63 -3.55 10.19 7.59
CA PRO A 63 -2.69 11.12 8.32
C PRO A 63 -3.48 12.36 8.72
N ALA A 64 -3.24 12.87 9.93
CA ALA A 64 -4.07 13.91 10.56
C ALA A 64 -4.23 15.15 9.68
N ASP A 65 -3.17 15.55 8.97
CA ASP A 65 -3.15 16.69 8.06
C ASP A 65 -3.91 16.47 6.74
N LEU A 66 -4.18 15.21 6.37
CA LEU A 66 -4.96 14.84 5.19
C LEU A 66 -6.46 14.63 5.50
N ARG A 67 -6.83 14.49 6.77
CA ARG A 67 -8.24 14.28 7.19
C ARG A 67 -9.17 15.42 6.78
N PRO A 68 -8.81 16.72 6.93
CA PRO A 68 -9.72 17.81 6.58
C PRO A 68 -10.17 17.80 5.12
N ALA A 69 -9.32 17.31 4.20
CA ALA A 69 -9.70 17.17 2.80
C ALA A 69 -10.74 16.06 2.58
N ALA A 70 -10.62 14.95 3.32
CA ALA A 70 -11.55 13.82 3.26
C ALA A 70 -12.86 14.10 4.03
N GLU A 71 -12.82 14.86 5.12
CA GLU A 71 -14.00 15.23 5.93
C GLU A 71 -14.99 16.09 5.14
N LYS A 72 -14.51 16.89 4.17
CA LYS A 72 -15.37 17.66 3.24
C LYS A 72 -16.37 16.80 2.46
N THR A 73 -16.13 15.49 2.37
CA THR A 73 -17.06 14.55 1.72
C THR A 73 -18.30 14.25 2.56
N GLY A 74 -18.27 14.54 3.87
CA GLY A 74 -19.33 14.21 4.83
C GLY A 74 -19.46 12.71 5.14
N LYS A 75 -18.49 11.88 4.72
CA LYS A 75 -18.51 10.42 4.89
C LYS A 75 -17.53 9.97 5.98
N ASP A 76 -17.93 8.96 6.76
CA ASP A 76 -17.01 8.30 7.72
C ASP A 76 -15.92 7.47 7.02
N ARG A 77 -16.22 6.99 5.81
CA ARG A 77 -15.31 6.20 4.98
C ARG A 77 -15.24 6.77 3.58
N VAL A 78 -14.02 6.88 3.07
CA VAL A 78 -13.72 7.42 1.74
C VAL A 78 -13.07 6.38 0.85
N TYR A 79 -13.32 6.49 -0.44
CA TYR A 79 -12.61 5.81 -1.51
C TYR A 79 -11.53 6.73 -2.07
N LEU A 80 -10.59 6.16 -2.84
CA LEU A 80 -9.52 6.92 -3.48
C LEU A 80 -10.04 8.11 -4.32
N GLN A 81 -11.17 7.91 -5.02
CA GLN A 81 -11.78 8.93 -5.86
C GLN A 81 -12.40 10.09 -5.07
N ASP A 82 -12.68 9.91 -3.77
CA ASP A 82 -13.30 10.94 -2.93
C ASP A 82 -12.28 11.98 -2.43
N VAL A 83 -10.98 11.65 -2.36
CA VAL A 83 -9.95 12.52 -1.74
C VAL A 83 -9.17 13.39 -2.74
N GLY A 84 -9.37 13.18 -4.04
CA GLY A 84 -8.67 13.90 -5.10
C GLY A 84 -7.19 13.50 -5.27
N PRO A 85 -6.55 13.92 -6.39
CA PRO A 85 -5.20 13.46 -6.76
C PRO A 85 -4.12 13.89 -5.77
N LYS A 86 -4.18 15.13 -5.26
CA LYS A 86 -3.17 15.67 -4.32
C LYS A 86 -3.08 14.87 -3.01
N VAL A 87 -4.22 14.42 -2.48
CA VAL A 87 -4.24 13.59 -1.26
C VAL A 87 -3.76 12.18 -1.60
N ALA A 88 -4.21 11.62 -2.73
CA ALA A 88 -3.77 10.29 -3.17
C ALA A 88 -2.25 10.21 -3.35
N ASP A 89 -1.62 11.25 -3.93
CA ASP A 89 -0.17 11.31 -4.13
C ASP A 89 0.58 11.39 -2.80
N GLN A 90 0.14 12.23 -1.86
CA GLN A 90 0.75 12.28 -0.53
C GLN A 90 0.62 10.96 0.25
N VAL A 91 -0.50 10.26 0.10
CA VAL A 91 -0.67 8.92 0.69
C VAL A 91 0.30 7.92 0.06
N TRP A 92 0.51 7.97 -1.26
CA TRP A 92 1.49 7.14 -1.94
C TRP A 92 2.92 7.43 -1.50
N GLU A 93 3.32 8.71 -1.45
CA GLU A 93 4.65 9.13 -1.00
C GLU A 93 4.94 8.63 0.40
N ARG A 94 4.02 8.86 1.35
CA ARG A 94 4.20 8.41 2.75
C ARG A 94 4.20 6.89 2.87
N PHE A 95 3.34 6.20 2.12
CA PHE A 95 3.33 4.73 2.11
C PHE A 95 4.67 4.18 1.64
N LEU A 96 5.24 4.72 0.56
CA LEU A 96 6.52 4.24 0.03
C LEU A 96 7.69 4.60 0.97
N ALA A 97 7.72 5.83 1.48
CA ALA A 97 8.74 6.29 2.43
C ALA A 97 8.77 5.44 3.70
N ALA A 98 7.59 5.04 4.22
CA ALA A 98 7.51 4.15 5.37
C ALA A 98 8.13 2.76 5.13
N LEU A 99 8.35 2.35 3.87
CA LEU A 99 9.01 1.08 3.53
C LEU A 99 10.51 1.23 3.26
N ASP A 100 11.04 2.45 3.19
CA ASP A 100 12.45 2.71 2.91
C ASP A 100 13.41 2.00 3.88
N PRO A 101 13.13 1.88 5.19
CA PRO A 101 13.98 1.10 6.09
C PRO A 101 14.11 -0.38 5.68
N LEU A 102 13.01 -0.99 5.21
CA LEU A 102 13.03 -2.37 4.72
C LEU A 102 13.76 -2.48 3.38
N ARG A 103 13.70 -1.45 2.54
CA ARG A 103 14.43 -1.40 1.27
C ARG A 103 15.93 -1.25 1.50
N ALA A 104 16.33 -0.34 2.37
CA ALA A 104 17.72 -0.07 2.72
C ALA A 104 18.43 -1.34 3.24
N GLU A 105 17.73 -2.11 4.06
CA GLU A 105 18.22 -3.40 4.60
C GLU A 105 18.03 -4.59 3.64
N ARG A 106 17.52 -4.36 2.41
CA ARG A 106 17.21 -5.39 1.40
C ARG A 106 16.23 -6.46 1.89
N LYS A 107 15.34 -6.10 2.82
CA LYS A 107 14.32 -6.98 3.40
C LYS A 107 12.93 -6.79 2.80
N LEU A 108 12.70 -5.80 1.94
CA LEU A 108 11.43 -5.65 1.23
C LEU A 108 11.37 -6.58 0.00
N GLY A 109 10.47 -7.57 0.02
CA GLY A 109 10.26 -8.51 -1.07
C GLY A 109 9.25 -8.02 -2.10
N ALA A 110 7.98 -7.89 -1.68
CA ALA A 110 6.90 -7.44 -2.55
C ALA A 110 5.92 -6.50 -1.85
N ILE A 111 5.32 -5.61 -2.64
CA ILE A 111 4.14 -4.83 -2.24
C ILE A 111 2.90 -5.51 -2.81
N LEU A 112 1.99 -5.93 -1.93
CA LEU A 112 0.72 -6.56 -2.28
C LEU A 112 -0.38 -5.50 -2.43
N LEU A 113 -0.81 -5.28 -3.67
CA LEU A 113 -1.97 -4.48 -4.05
C LEU A 113 -3.15 -5.43 -4.29
N GLN A 114 -3.95 -5.64 -3.25
CA GLN A 114 -5.14 -6.47 -3.31
C GLN A 114 -6.36 -5.57 -3.55
N PHE A 115 -7.01 -5.70 -4.71
CA PHE A 115 -8.22 -4.94 -5.07
C PHE A 115 -9.50 -5.70 -4.68
N PRO A 116 -10.60 -5.00 -4.31
CA PRO A 116 -11.86 -5.63 -3.90
C PRO A 116 -12.52 -6.40 -5.06
N PRO A 117 -13.43 -7.34 -4.77
CA PRO A 117 -14.10 -8.12 -5.82
C PRO A 117 -15.01 -7.25 -6.71
N TRP A 118 -15.50 -6.12 -6.20
CA TRP A 118 -16.27 -5.13 -6.96
C TRP A 118 -15.40 -4.12 -7.72
N PHE A 119 -14.10 -4.38 -7.90
CA PHE A 119 -13.22 -3.56 -8.75
C PHE A 119 -13.38 -4.01 -10.22
N PRO A 120 -14.14 -3.27 -11.05
CA PRO A 120 -14.50 -3.75 -12.38
C PRO A 120 -13.32 -3.66 -13.35
N THR A 121 -13.27 -4.59 -14.29
CA THR A 121 -12.34 -4.50 -15.43
C THR A 121 -12.79 -3.37 -16.34
N SER A 122 -11.94 -2.35 -16.49
CA SER A 122 -12.14 -1.25 -17.44
C SER A 122 -10.78 -0.64 -17.78
N LYS A 123 -10.71 0.13 -18.87
CA LYS A 123 -9.46 0.79 -19.26
C LYS A 123 -8.88 1.64 -18.13
N ALA A 124 -9.68 2.52 -17.52
CA ALA A 124 -9.22 3.37 -16.42
C ALA A 124 -8.71 2.57 -15.20
N ARG A 125 -9.34 1.42 -14.90
CA ARG A 125 -8.95 0.55 -13.78
C ARG A 125 -7.68 -0.24 -14.09
N ASN A 126 -7.52 -0.70 -15.32
CA ASN A 126 -6.29 -1.33 -15.80
C ASN A 126 -5.13 -0.33 -15.82
N ASP A 127 -5.36 0.89 -16.32
CA ASP A 127 -4.38 1.99 -16.31
C ASP A 127 -3.96 2.31 -14.86
N TYR A 128 -4.90 2.29 -13.90
CA TYR A 128 -4.59 2.45 -12.48
C TYR A 128 -3.70 1.34 -11.92
N ILE A 129 -3.94 0.07 -12.28
CA ILE A 129 -3.10 -1.05 -11.85
C ILE A 129 -1.67 -0.90 -12.39
N VAL A 130 -1.54 -0.52 -13.66
CA VAL A 130 -0.23 -0.25 -14.27
C VAL A 130 0.46 0.90 -13.54
N ALA A 131 -0.26 2.00 -13.25
CA ALA A 131 0.30 3.11 -12.48
C ALA A 131 0.76 2.69 -11.07
N CYS A 132 0.00 1.83 -10.39
CA CYS A 132 0.41 1.27 -9.10
C CYS A 132 1.70 0.45 -9.21
N ALA A 133 1.84 -0.37 -10.26
CA ALA A 133 3.05 -1.15 -10.50
C ALA A 133 4.26 -0.25 -10.75
N VAL A 134 4.10 0.82 -11.54
CA VAL A 134 5.15 1.83 -11.78
C VAL A 134 5.59 2.51 -10.47
N ARG A 135 4.63 3.00 -9.67
CA ARG A 135 4.93 3.66 -8.38
C ARG A 135 5.63 2.72 -7.38
N ALA A 136 5.20 1.46 -7.33
CA ALA A 136 5.81 0.46 -6.45
C ALA A 136 7.22 0.06 -6.91
N ALA A 137 7.49 0.06 -8.22
CA ALA A 137 8.77 -0.32 -8.82
C ALA A 137 9.80 0.82 -8.85
N SER A 138 9.37 2.09 -8.95
CA SER A 138 10.24 3.28 -9.03
C SER A 138 11.07 3.55 -7.77
N THR A 139 10.96 2.69 -6.76
CA THR A 139 11.61 2.80 -5.46
C THR A 139 12.51 1.59 -5.15
N SER A 140 12.71 0.65 -6.09
CA SER A 140 13.66 -0.47 -5.92
C SER A 140 14.97 -0.17 -6.65
N PRO A 141 16.16 -0.36 -6.02
CA PRO A 141 17.41 -0.38 -6.77
C PRO A 141 17.36 -1.56 -7.74
N ARG A 142 17.45 -1.29 -9.04
CA ARG A 142 17.73 -2.36 -10.01
C ARG A 142 19.17 -2.81 -9.77
N SER A 143 19.32 -4.11 -9.46
CA SER A 143 20.59 -4.83 -9.45
C SER A 143 21.28 -4.77 -10.80
#